data_AF-A0A1M7NFK2-F1
#
_entry.id   AF-A0A1M7NFK2-F1
#
_cell.length_a   1.000
_cell.length_b   1.000
_cell.length_c   1.000
_cell.angle_alpha   90.00
_cell.angle_beta   90.00
_cell.angle_gamma   90.00
#
_symmetry.space_group_name_H-M   'P 1'
#
loop_
_entity.id
_entity.type
_entity.pdbx_description
1 polymer ?
#
loop_
_entity_poly.entity_id
_entity_poly.type
_entity_poly.pdbx_seq_one_letter_code
_entity_poly.pdbx_strand_id
1 'polypeptide(L)'
;MDPFAIGEAYQAGRDAKARRAFGEHYTSEAVVLRTLEPLFLGALRSAVASASDPRQLHAVRQRVASVRFLDPACGCGNFLVVAYRELRRLEHEVLVRLRTAGQPHVQLANFYGIELDAHAADLAAAALELAERQCDLEFAERVGAAPERATNKSSATIVVGNALTIDWTSVCPPSSAVIVAGNPPFRGPKERSAAQSADLRAAWGPRYSGLLDYVTGWHAKAASYCVGDWAFVSTNSIVQGQAVPTLFGAMVDAGWRIKFAHRTFTWSVPPPSLPAAPGRRTAAVHCVVVGFTQDPTVQPVLIENDRASPVPTINAYLVDGPDILVTPRRTPLSPDLPAVQAGSKAVDWGFLTVSPAEFPDVAADPIAARYLRPYRGGDELINNLARWCFWFEGASLESLYQSPLLARRLAEVRARRLASPKAATRAAAATPHLFHERRQPSVPYLAIPQTFTENRPYATAGHLSPDVIASIKLFTSPDPDGFLFGIISSSMFMTWQKTVGGRMKSDPSFTNTVVWNTLPLPAVNPATRRAIAEAGRAVLATRDPAVPLAALYSPDPMSPALGAAHDSLDALVDALFAAGQPGRHTRQHTLFLRYAELVGEHPRASLIGS
;
A
#
# COMPACT_ATOMS: atom_id res chain seq x y z
N MET A 1 4.30 34.68 -13.80
CA MET A 1 3.42 33.51 -13.67
C MET A 1 4.28 32.39 -13.13
N ASP A 2 3.83 31.70 -12.11
CA ASP A 2 4.58 30.61 -11.49
C ASP A 2 4.37 29.31 -12.30
N PRO A 3 5.42 28.61 -12.78
CA PRO A 3 5.30 27.30 -13.43
C PRO A 3 4.46 26.30 -12.63
N PHE A 4 4.50 26.36 -11.30
CA PHE A 4 3.74 25.50 -10.41
C PHE A 4 2.24 25.84 -10.39
N ALA A 5 1.88 27.10 -10.64
CA ALA A 5 0.49 27.55 -10.71
C ALA A 5 -0.25 27.02 -11.95
N ILE A 6 0.47 26.63 -13.02
CA ILE A 6 -0.13 26.03 -14.23
C ILE A 6 -0.73 24.67 -13.91
N GLY A 7 0.00 23.82 -13.16
CA GLY A 7 -0.48 22.50 -12.75
C GLY A 7 -1.66 22.57 -11.79
N GLU A 8 -1.62 23.51 -10.84
CA GLU A 8 -2.73 23.76 -9.93
C GLU A 8 -3.99 24.26 -10.65
N ALA A 9 -3.82 25.17 -11.62
CA ALA A 9 -4.90 25.70 -12.44
C ALA A 9 -5.52 24.62 -13.35
N TYR A 10 -4.72 23.76 -13.97
CA TYR A 10 -5.19 22.64 -14.79
C TYR A 10 -6.08 21.70 -13.96
N GLN A 11 -5.66 21.35 -12.74
CA GLN A 11 -6.44 20.49 -11.86
C GLN A 11 -7.73 21.17 -11.37
N ALA A 12 -7.73 22.50 -11.22
CA ALA A 12 -8.91 23.27 -10.82
C ALA A 12 -10.02 23.27 -11.89
N GLY A 13 -9.66 23.19 -13.17
CA GLY A 13 -10.61 23.23 -14.30
C GLY A 13 -11.31 21.90 -14.63
N ARG A 14 -10.93 20.76 -14.04
CA ARG A 14 -11.47 19.43 -14.40
C ARG A 14 -12.50 18.86 -13.43
N ASP A 15 -13.51 18.19 -14.00
CA ASP A 15 -14.52 17.42 -13.26
C ASP A 15 -13.87 16.29 -12.42
N ALA A 16 -14.43 16.01 -11.24
CA ALA A 16 -13.98 14.99 -10.31
C ALA A 16 -13.94 13.57 -10.92
N LYS A 17 -14.86 13.27 -11.84
CA LYS A 17 -14.92 11.96 -12.51
C LYS A 17 -13.75 11.77 -13.48
N ALA A 18 -13.39 12.82 -14.23
CA ALA A 18 -12.23 12.80 -15.13
C ALA A 18 -10.91 12.68 -14.35
N ARG A 19 -10.76 13.45 -13.27
CA ARG A 19 -9.58 13.36 -12.38
C ARG A 19 -9.37 11.95 -11.83
N ARG A 20 -10.45 11.29 -11.39
CA ARG A 20 -10.42 9.89 -10.94
C ARG A 20 -10.40 8.86 -12.07
N ALA A 21 -10.63 9.23 -13.34
CA ALA A 21 -10.49 8.30 -14.46
C ALA A 21 -9.01 8.21 -14.89
N PHE A 22 -8.35 9.36 -15.02
CA PHE A 22 -6.97 9.47 -15.48
C PHE A 22 -5.93 9.47 -14.36
N GLY A 23 -6.33 9.72 -13.11
CA GLY A 23 -5.41 9.70 -11.96
C GLY A 23 -4.64 11.01 -11.82
N GLU A 24 -5.19 12.08 -12.37
CA GLU A 24 -4.62 13.42 -12.45
C GLU A 24 -4.62 14.09 -11.09
N HIS A 25 -3.63 13.74 -10.29
CA HIS A 25 -3.32 14.41 -9.04
C HIS A 25 -1.99 15.14 -9.19
N TYR A 26 -2.06 16.47 -9.18
CA TYR A 26 -0.87 17.32 -9.15
C TYR A 26 0.03 16.91 -7.99
N THR A 27 1.30 16.70 -8.30
CA THR A 27 2.33 16.33 -7.31
C THR A 27 2.95 17.58 -6.76
N SER A 28 2.89 17.81 -5.45
CA SER A 28 3.51 18.99 -4.85
C SER A 28 5.04 18.95 -4.97
N GLU A 29 5.67 20.12 -5.00
CA GLU A 29 7.13 20.24 -5.05
C GLU A 29 7.81 19.43 -3.93
N ALA A 30 7.25 19.45 -2.72
CA ALA A 30 7.76 18.69 -1.59
C ALA A 30 7.84 17.18 -1.87
N VAL A 31 6.83 16.60 -2.55
CA VAL A 31 6.85 15.18 -2.93
C VAL A 31 7.85 14.93 -4.06
N VAL A 32 7.93 15.84 -5.04
CA VAL A 32 8.93 15.71 -6.11
C VAL A 32 10.33 15.67 -5.50
N LEU A 33 10.65 16.59 -4.59
CA LEU A 33 11.95 16.63 -3.92
C LEU A 33 12.19 15.40 -3.04
N ARG A 34 11.17 14.86 -2.35
CA ARG A 34 11.26 13.55 -1.68
C ARG A 34 11.72 12.44 -2.62
N THR A 35 11.40 12.53 -3.91
CA THR A 35 11.83 11.55 -4.90
C THR A 35 13.22 11.87 -5.46
N LEU A 36 13.46 13.11 -5.90
CA LEU A 36 14.68 13.46 -6.64
C LEU A 36 15.92 13.62 -5.74
N GLU A 37 15.74 14.08 -4.50
CA GLU A 37 16.84 14.33 -3.55
C GLU A 37 17.64 13.05 -3.25
N PRO A 38 17.03 11.95 -2.76
CA PRO A 38 17.76 10.70 -2.56
C PRO A 38 18.09 9.95 -3.87
N LEU A 39 17.43 10.26 -4.99
CA LEU A 39 17.69 9.61 -6.28
C LEU A 39 19.00 10.08 -6.91
N PHE A 40 19.19 11.39 -7.07
CA PHE A 40 20.42 11.93 -7.69
C PHE A 40 20.78 13.35 -7.25
N LEU A 41 19.81 14.21 -6.89
CA LEU A 41 20.08 15.61 -6.59
C LEU A 41 20.98 15.78 -5.37
N GLY A 42 20.77 15.01 -4.29
CA GLY A 42 21.59 15.08 -3.09
C GLY A 42 23.06 14.78 -3.37
N ALA A 43 23.34 13.77 -4.20
CA ALA A 43 24.71 13.45 -4.61
C ALA A 43 25.35 14.58 -5.44
N LEU A 44 24.58 15.25 -6.31
CA LEU A 44 25.06 16.41 -7.06
C LEU A 44 25.30 17.62 -6.16
N ARG A 45 24.40 17.90 -5.21
CA ARG A 45 24.56 18.96 -4.21
C ARG A 45 25.83 18.75 -3.38
N SER A 46 26.03 17.55 -2.86
CA SER A 46 27.25 17.22 -2.11
C SER A 46 28.51 17.37 -2.96
N ALA A 47 28.46 16.98 -4.24
CA ALA A 47 29.59 17.15 -5.16
C ALA A 47 29.90 18.64 -5.44
N VAL A 48 28.87 19.48 -5.64
CA VAL A 48 29.04 20.94 -5.79
C VAL A 48 29.65 21.52 -4.51
N ALA A 49 29.09 21.21 -3.35
CA ALA A 49 29.56 21.72 -2.06
C ALA A 49 31.03 21.33 -1.76
N SER A 50 31.42 20.10 -2.13
CA SER A 50 32.75 19.56 -1.83
C SER A 50 33.82 19.99 -2.85
N ALA A 51 33.43 20.39 -4.07
CA ALA A 51 34.38 20.86 -5.08
C ALA A 51 35.10 22.12 -4.56
N SER A 52 36.42 22.15 -4.50
CA SER A 52 37.19 23.26 -3.92
C SER A 52 37.98 24.07 -4.95
N ASP A 53 38.32 23.46 -6.08
CA ASP A 53 39.11 24.08 -7.15
C ASP A 53 38.33 24.20 -8.47
N PRO A 54 38.81 25.04 -9.42
CA PRO A 54 38.15 25.22 -10.71
C PRO A 54 37.99 23.92 -11.51
N ARG A 55 38.95 22.98 -11.48
CA ARG A 55 38.85 21.73 -12.26
C ARG A 55 37.71 20.86 -11.72
N GLN A 56 37.61 20.73 -10.41
CA GLN A 56 36.50 20.01 -9.75
C GLN A 56 35.16 20.66 -10.04
N LEU A 57 35.08 22.00 -10.00
CA LEU A 57 33.87 22.74 -10.36
C LEU A 57 33.44 22.48 -11.81
N HIS A 58 34.37 22.52 -12.76
CA HIS A 58 34.06 22.20 -14.17
C HIS A 58 33.60 20.74 -14.34
N ALA A 59 34.23 19.78 -13.65
CA ALA A 59 33.86 18.37 -13.70
C ALA A 59 32.44 18.14 -13.16
N VAL A 60 32.09 18.73 -12.01
CA VAL A 60 30.74 18.63 -11.45
C VAL A 60 29.73 19.33 -12.35
N ARG A 61 30.07 20.48 -12.94
CA ARG A 61 29.21 21.17 -13.91
C ARG A 61 28.91 20.30 -15.13
N GLN A 62 29.91 19.62 -15.68
CA GLN A 62 29.71 18.66 -16.78
C GLN A 62 28.78 17.51 -16.36
N ARG A 63 28.96 16.98 -15.14
CA ARG A 63 28.09 15.94 -14.60
C ARG A 63 26.64 16.41 -14.47
N VAL A 64 26.41 17.61 -13.92
CA VAL A 64 25.07 18.23 -13.84
C VAL A 64 24.45 18.39 -15.22
N ALA A 65 25.21 18.89 -16.19
CA ALA A 65 24.74 19.09 -17.57
C ALA A 65 24.47 17.79 -18.33
N SER A 66 25.15 16.70 -17.97
CA SER A 66 24.98 15.39 -18.63
C SER A 66 23.70 14.66 -18.24
N VAL A 67 23.03 15.08 -17.16
CA VAL A 67 21.80 14.43 -16.68
C VAL A 67 20.70 14.55 -17.73
N ARG A 68 20.11 13.42 -18.10
CA ARG A 68 18.93 13.31 -18.94
C ARG A 68 17.78 12.80 -18.07
N PHE A 69 16.62 13.45 -18.12
CA PHE A 69 15.52 13.15 -17.20
C PHE A 69 14.27 12.75 -17.98
N LEU A 70 13.70 11.60 -17.65
CA LEU A 70 12.48 11.08 -18.26
C LEU A 70 11.38 10.92 -17.20
N ASP A 71 10.24 11.57 -17.41
CA ASP A 71 9.00 11.28 -16.69
C ASP A 71 7.98 10.58 -17.62
N PRO A 72 7.79 9.26 -17.51
CA PRO A 72 6.91 8.48 -18.37
C PRO A 72 5.41 8.59 -18.01
N ALA A 73 5.03 9.48 -17.09
CA ALA A 73 3.64 9.81 -16.79
C ALA A 73 3.57 11.27 -16.31
N CYS A 74 4.02 12.19 -17.16
CA CYS A 74 4.46 13.51 -16.70
C CYS A 74 3.32 14.46 -16.30
N GLY A 75 2.07 14.20 -16.69
CA GLY A 75 0.96 15.11 -16.46
C GLY A 75 1.29 16.52 -16.97
N CYS A 76 1.10 17.53 -16.12
CA CYS A 76 1.47 18.91 -16.40
C CYS A 76 2.98 19.22 -16.23
N GLY A 77 3.84 18.21 -16.13
CA GLY A 77 5.30 18.34 -16.19
C GLY A 77 5.99 18.70 -14.88
N ASN A 78 5.36 18.54 -13.70
CA ASN A 78 5.93 19.10 -12.48
C ASN A 78 7.28 18.47 -12.07
N PHE A 79 7.44 17.15 -12.25
CA PHE A 79 8.74 16.49 -12.04
C PHE A 79 9.82 17.05 -12.97
N LEU A 80 9.48 17.29 -14.23
CA LEU A 80 10.39 17.86 -15.23
C LEU A 80 10.81 19.28 -14.82
N VAL A 81 9.86 20.12 -14.44
CA VAL A 81 10.08 21.52 -14.03
C VAL A 81 10.97 21.60 -12.79
N VAL A 82 10.68 20.83 -11.74
CA VAL A 82 11.50 20.82 -10.51
C VAL A 82 12.89 20.29 -10.82
N ALA A 83 13.02 19.16 -11.53
CA ALA A 83 14.31 18.59 -11.88
C ALA A 83 15.17 19.61 -12.67
N TYR A 84 14.57 20.27 -13.66
CA TYR A 84 15.23 21.30 -14.46
C TYR A 84 15.69 22.47 -13.60
N ARG A 85 14.79 23.04 -12.77
CA ARG A 85 15.08 24.18 -11.91
C ARG A 85 16.20 23.88 -10.92
N GLU A 86 16.18 22.71 -10.28
CA GLU A 86 17.22 22.33 -9.32
C GLU A 86 18.58 22.05 -9.98
N LEU A 87 18.60 21.42 -11.15
CA LEU A 87 19.84 21.25 -11.93
C LEU A 87 20.42 22.60 -12.38
N ARG A 88 19.57 23.54 -12.81
CA ARG A 88 19.99 24.90 -13.16
C ARG A 88 20.55 25.65 -11.97
N ARG A 89 19.91 25.57 -10.80
CA ARG A 89 20.42 26.19 -9.58
C ARG A 89 21.79 25.65 -9.17
N LEU A 90 22.02 24.34 -9.33
CA LEU A 90 23.34 23.74 -9.08
C LEU A 90 24.40 24.24 -10.07
N GLU A 91 24.05 24.34 -11.35
CA GLU A 91 24.94 24.92 -12.36
C GLU A 91 25.26 26.39 -12.05
N HIS A 92 24.26 27.19 -11.68
CA HIS A 92 24.43 28.60 -11.31
C HIS A 92 25.34 28.77 -10.10
N GLU A 93 25.21 27.92 -9.08
CA GLU A 93 26.11 27.93 -7.94
C GLU A 93 27.56 27.70 -8.37
N VAL A 94 27.80 26.73 -9.26
CA VAL A 94 29.13 26.48 -9.82
C VAL A 94 29.66 27.69 -10.60
N LEU A 95 28.83 28.32 -11.43
CA LEU A 95 29.20 29.50 -12.22
C LEU A 95 29.55 30.71 -11.33
N VAL A 96 28.77 30.97 -10.28
CA VAL A 96 29.05 32.01 -9.30
C VAL A 96 30.40 31.78 -8.62
N ARG A 97 30.71 30.53 -8.25
CA ARG A 97 31.99 30.16 -7.64
C ARG A 97 33.17 30.27 -8.60
N LEU A 98 32.95 29.98 -9.89
CA LEU A 98 33.92 30.21 -10.97
C LEU A 98 34.05 31.69 -11.37
N ARG A 99 33.16 32.57 -10.87
CA ARG A 99 33.09 34.01 -11.20
C ARG A 99 32.97 34.25 -12.71
N THR A 100 32.10 33.50 -13.37
CA THR A 100 31.85 33.61 -14.80
C THR A 100 30.36 33.63 -15.12
N ALA A 101 29.97 34.38 -16.16
CA ALA A 101 28.60 34.47 -16.69
C ALA A 101 28.41 33.60 -17.94
N GLY A 102 29.21 32.52 -18.07
CA GLY A 102 29.20 31.65 -19.24
C GLY A 102 27.84 31.00 -19.53
N GLN A 103 27.69 30.51 -20.76
CA GLN A 103 26.45 29.88 -21.25
C GLN A 103 26.05 28.68 -20.38
N PRO A 104 24.78 28.57 -19.95
CA PRO A 104 24.31 27.40 -19.23
C PRO A 104 24.41 26.14 -20.09
N HIS A 105 24.87 25.04 -19.49
CA HIS A 105 25.00 23.74 -20.15
C HIS A 105 23.79 22.84 -19.90
N VAL A 106 23.00 23.07 -18.84
CA VAL A 106 21.74 22.35 -18.64
C VAL A 106 20.70 22.87 -19.63
N GLN A 107 20.30 22.01 -20.57
CA GLN A 107 19.39 22.33 -21.67
C GLN A 107 18.05 21.62 -21.52
N LEU A 108 16.96 22.26 -21.99
CA LEU A 108 15.63 21.64 -22.05
C LEU A 108 15.60 20.35 -22.90
N ALA A 109 16.48 20.21 -23.89
CA ALA A 109 16.61 19.02 -24.74
C ALA A 109 16.98 17.74 -23.96
N ASN A 110 17.47 17.86 -22.72
CA ASN A 110 17.75 16.74 -21.84
C ASN A 110 16.51 16.23 -21.08
N PHE A 111 15.35 16.86 -21.26
CA PHE A 111 14.11 16.54 -20.52
C PHE A 111 13.08 15.91 -21.46
N TYR A 112 12.55 14.77 -21.02
CA TYR A 112 11.66 13.92 -21.78
C TYR A 112 10.41 13.60 -20.96
N GLY A 113 9.25 13.59 -21.60
CA GLY A 113 7.96 13.30 -20.97
C GLY A 113 7.08 12.41 -21.84
N ILE A 114 6.28 11.54 -21.22
CA ILE A 114 5.19 10.83 -21.89
C ILE A 114 3.90 11.11 -21.12
N GLU A 115 2.87 11.57 -21.83
CA GLU A 115 1.57 11.89 -21.25
C GLU A 115 0.44 11.44 -22.17
N LEU A 116 -0.64 10.89 -21.62
CA LEU A 116 -1.77 10.40 -22.38
C LEU A 116 -2.69 11.54 -22.86
N ASP A 117 -2.87 12.57 -22.04
CA ASP A 117 -3.69 13.75 -22.33
C ASP A 117 -2.90 14.83 -23.07
N ALA A 118 -3.28 15.12 -24.32
CA ALA A 118 -2.58 16.10 -25.16
C ALA A 118 -2.51 17.50 -24.52
N HIS A 119 -3.58 17.92 -23.82
CA HIS A 119 -3.60 19.23 -23.19
C HIS A 119 -2.62 19.31 -21.99
N ALA A 120 -2.55 18.28 -21.16
CA ALA A 120 -1.56 18.20 -20.09
C ALA A 120 -0.11 18.21 -20.64
N ALA A 121 0.13 17.50 -21.75
CA ALA A 121 1.42 17.49 -22.43
C ALA A 121 1.84 18.89 -22.93
N ASP A 122 0.92 19.64 -23.55
CA ASP A 122 1.16 21.02 -24.00
C ASP A 122 1.49 21.95 -22.81
N LEU A 123 0.78 21.78 -21.69
CA LEU A 123 1.04 22.54 -20.46
C LEU A 123 2.40 22.19 -19.86
N ALA A 124 2.83 20.93 -19.91
CA ALA A 124 4.15 20.51 -19.46
C ALA A 124 5.27 21.18 -20.28
N ALA A 125 5.12 21.24 -21.60
CA ALA A 125 6.06 21.92 -22.48
C ALA A 125 6.13 23.43 -22.17
N ALA A 126 4.97 24.09 -22.04
CA ALA A 126 4.91 25.52 -21.69
C ALA A 126 5.49 25.82 -20.29
N ALA A 127 5.24 24.96 -19.31
CA ALA A 127 5.77 25.12 -17.95
C ALA A 127 7.31 25.01 -17.92
N LEU A 128 7.90 24.13 -18.73
CA LEU A 128 9.35 24.01 -18.87
C LEU A 128 9.98 25.25 -19.52
N GLU A 129 9.38 25.78 -20.58
CA GLU A 129 9.84 27.04 -21.20
C GLU A 129 9.77 28.22 -20.22
N LEU A 130 8.71 28.27 -19.40
CA LEU A 130 8.57 29.29 -18.36
C LEU A 130 9.62 29.12 -17.26
N ALA A 131 9.88 27.88 -16.83
CA ALA A 131 10.90 27.56 -15.85
C ALA A 131 12.31 27.93 -16.33
N GLU A 132 12.62 27.73 -17.61
CA GLU A 132 13.87 28.20 -18.23
C GLU A 132 14.02 29.72 -18.10
N ARG A 133 12.99 30.48 -18.49
CA ARG A 133 13.01 31.94 -18.38
C ARG A 133 13.16 32.41 -16.95
N GLN A 134 12.47 31.75 -16.01
CA GLN A 134 12.58 32.09 -14.59
C GLN A 134 13.99 31.82 -14.04
N CYS A 135 14.60 30.68 -14.40
CA CYS A 135 15.98 30.39 -13.99
C CYS A 135 16.98 31.40 -14.56
N ASP A 136 16.80 31.86 -15.80
CA ASP A 136 17.64 32.90 -16.39
C ASP A 136 17.53 34.24 -15.64
N LEU A 137 16.32 34.62 -15.24
CA LEU A 137 16.08 35.83 -14.43
C LEU A 137 16.69 35.69 -13.03
N GLU A 138 16.47 34.55 -12.35
CA GLU A 138 17.07 34.27 -11.03
C GLU A 138 18.60 34.34 -11.06
N PHE A 139 19.23 33.90 -12.16
CA PHE A 139 20.68 34.05 -12.35
C PHE A 139 21.09 35.49 -12.59
N ALA A 140 20.40 36.21 -13.47
CA ALA A 140 20.69 37.61 -13.78
C ALA A 140 20.65 38.49 -12.54
N GLU A 141 19.69 38.27 -11.63
CA GLU A 141 19.60 38.97 -10.35
C GLU A 141 20.81 38.70 -9.43
N ARG A 142 21.41 37.51 -9.51
CA ARG A 142 22.56 37.13 -8.66
C ARG A 142 23.90 37.64 -9.17
N VAL A 143 24.10 37.70 -10.49
CA VAL A 143 25.40 38.06 -11.11
C VAL A 143 25.39 39.38 -11.88
N GLY A 144 24.25 40.05 -11.98
CA GLY A 144 24.10 41.35 -12.64
C GLY A 144 24.09 41.29 -14.17
N ALA A 145 24.14 40.09 -14.76
CA ALA A 145 24.10 39.88 -16.20
C ALA A 145 23.27 38.63 -16.53
N ALA A 146 22.42 38.73 -17.55
CA ALA A 146 21.69 37.57 -18.06
C ALA A 146 22.67 36.55 -18.67
N PRO A 147 22.40 35.24 -18.54
CA PRO A 147 23.24 34.24 -19.15
C PRO A 147 23.19 34.35 -20.67
N GLU A 148 24.34 34.19 -21.34
CA GLU A 148 24.39 34.10 -22.79
C GLU A 148 23.59 32.87 -23.26
N ARG A 149 22.53 33.09 -24.04
CA ARG A 149 21.73 32.01 -24.60
C ARG A 149 22.38 31.44 -25.84
N ALA A 150 22.38 30.12 -25.96
CA ALA A 150 22.70 29.46 -27.22
C ALA A 150 21.74 29.92 -28.32
N THR A 151 22.24 30.08 -29.54
CA THR A 151 21.47 30.57 -30.70
C THR A 151 20.43 29.54 -31.19
N ASN A 152 20.61 28.26 -30.87
CA ASN A 152 19.66 27.20 -31.18
C ASN A 152 18.63 27.05 -30.05
N LYS A 153 17.35 27.14 -30.39
CA LYS A 153 16.26 26.80 -29.46
C LYS A 153 16.34 25.31 -29.12
N SER A 154 16.63 25.01 -27.86
CA SER A 154 16.51 23.67 -27.29
C SER A 154 15.11 23.54 -26.68
N SER A 155 14.33 22.56 -27.11
CA SER A 155 13.01 22.25 -26.53
C SER A 155 13.02 20.88 -25.86
N ALA A 156 12.25 20.72 -24.79
CA ALA A 156 12.00 19.40 -24.21
C ALA A 156 11.19 18.50 -25.16
N THR A 157 11.33 17.19 -25.00
CA THR A 157 10.60 16.21 -25.81
C THR A 157 9.43 15.64 -25.02
N ILE A 158 8.22 16.14 -25.25
CA ILE A 158 6.99 15.63 -24.61
C ILE A 158 6.17 14.87 -25.66
N VAL A 159 5.96 13.58 -25.44
CA VAL A 159 5.25 12.69 -26.37
C VAL A 159 3.85 12.40 -25.84
N VAL A 160 2.85 12.62 -26.71
CA VAL A 160 1.46 12.27 -26.40
C VAL A 160 1.20 10.80 -26.70
N GLY A 161 0.87 10.01 -25.68
CA GLY A 161 0.41 8.64 -25.85
C GLY A 161 0.53 7.76 -24.61
N ASN A 162 0.21 6.47 -24.76
CA ASN A 162 0.22 5.53 -23.65
C ASN A 162 1.62 4.98 -23.39
N ALA A 163 2.25 5.43 -22.30
CA ALA A 163 3.59 5.04 -21.89
C ALA A 163 3.80 3.53 -21.68
N LEU A 164 2.74 2.76 -21.40
CA LEU A 164 2.87 1.30 -21.27
C LEU A 164 2.97 0.59 -22.63
N THR A 165 2.53 1.24 -23.70
CA THR A 165 2.56 0.71 -25.08
C THR A 165 3.70 1.27 -25.92
N ILE A 166 4.09 2.52 -25.65
CA ILE A 166 5.20 3.19 -26.36
C ILE A 166 6.52 2.54 -25.95
N ASP A 167 7.43 2.38 -26.91
CA ASP A 167 8.82 2.05 -26.63
C ASP A 167 9.55 3.30 -26.11
N TRP A 168 10.05 3.24 -24.87
CA TRP A 168 10.72 4.41 -24.27
C TRP A 168 12.04 4.72 -24.95
N THR A 169 12.68 3.73 -25.60
CA THR A 169 13.95 3.92 -26.32
C THR A 169 13.82 4.87 -27.52
N SER A 170 12.62 4.95 -28.13
CA SER A 170 12.37 5.90 -29.22
C SER A 170 12.11 7.32 -28.74
N VAL A 171 11.80 7.50 -27.45
CA VAL A 171 11.58 8.82 -26.82
C VAL A 171 12.88 9.34 -26.24
N CYS A 172 13.55 8.52 -25.43
CA CYS A 172 14.82 8.82 -24.81
C CYS A 172 15.74 7.61 -25.00
N PRO A 173 16.83 7.72 -25.77
CA PRO A 173 17.80 6.63 -25.87
C PRO A 173 18.37 6.27 -24.48
N PRO A 174 18.37 5.00 -24.08
CA PRO A 174 18.81 4.59 -22.75
C PRO A 174 20.31 4.83 -22.56
N SER A 175 20.69 5.38 -21.41
CA SER A 175 22.08 5.49 -20.97
C SER A 175 22.15 5.59 -19.45
N SER A 176 23.34 5.45 -18.87
CA SER A 176 23.57 5.63 -17.43
C SER A 176 23.33 7.07 -16.95
N ALA A 177 23.29 8.03 -17.87
CA ALA A 177 22.97 9.43 -17.58
C ALA A 177 21.45 9.70 -17.55
N VAL A 178 20.63 8.73 -17.98
CA VAL A 178 19.17 8.85 -17.92
C VAL A 178 18.68 8.48 -16.52
N ILE A 179 18.00 9.43 -15.89
CA ILE A 179 17.25 9.24 -14.66
C ILE A 179 15.77 9.18 -14.99
N VAL A 180 15.08 8.15 -14.52
CA VAL A 180 13.62 8.01 -14.70
C VAL A 180 12.92 8.25 -13.37
N ALA A 181 12.05 9.25 -13.30
CA ALA A 181 11.21 9.43 -12.14
C ALA A 181 9.89 10.12 -12.46
N GLY A 182 8.86 9.85 -11.66
CA GLY A 182 7.53 10.42 -11.84
C GLY A 182 6.51 9.90 -10.82
N ASN A 183 5.25 10.26 -11.05
CA ASN A 183 4.11 9.80 -10.26
C ASN A 183 3.04 9.17 -11.17
N PRO A 184 3.22 7.89 -11.58
CA PRO A 184 2.28 7.26 -12.49
C PRO A 184 0.92 6.98 -11.83
N PRO A 185 -0.16 6.80 -12.61
CA PRO A 185 -1.53 6.73 -12.08
C PRO A 185 -1.83 5.46 -11.26
N PHE A 186 -2.52 5.62 -10.13
CA PHE A 186 -2.89 4.52 -9.23
C PHE A 186 -4.29 3.98 -9.52
N ARG A 187 -4.42 2.68 -9.81
CA ARG A 187 -5.70 1.98 -9.94
C ARG A 187 -5.58 0.54 -9.49
N GLY A 188 -6.24 0.24 -8.38
CA GLY A 188 -6.29 -1.11 -7.84
C GLY A 188 -7.08 -2.08 -8.72
N PRO A 189 -6.92 -3.40 -8.54
CA PRO A 189 -7.46 -4.42 -9.44
C PRO A 189 -8.96 -4.33 -9.74
N LYS A 190 -9.77 -3.85 -8.80
CA LYS A 190 -11.24 -3.74 -8.94
C LYS A 190 -11.70 -2.47 -9.65
N GLU A 191 -10.83 -1.46 -9.76
CA GLU A 191 -11.17 -0.14 -10.32
C GLU A 191 -10.63 0.04 -11.74
N ARG A 192 -9.74 -0.84 -12.20
CA ARG A 192 -9.16 -0.78 -13.55
C ARG A 192 -10.20 -1.09 -14.63
N SER A 193 -10.07 -0.40 -15.77
CA SER A 193 -10.78 -0.75 -16.99
C SER A 193 -10.20 -2.01 -17.65
N ALA A 194 -10.93 -2.55 -18.64
CA ALA A 194 -10.45 -3.66 -19.46
C ALA A 194 -9.18 -3.30 -20.25
N ALA A 195 -9.09 -2.06 -20.75
CA ALA A 195 -7.92 -1.54 -21.45
C ALA A 195 -6.70 -1.46 -20.54
N GLN A 196 -6.83 -0.87 -19.35
CA GLN A 196 -5.74 -0.81 -18.35
C GLN A 196 -5.27 -2.22 -17.92
N SER A 197 -6.19 -3.18 -17.88
CA SER A 197 -5.85 -4.58 -17.60
C SER A 197 -5.16 -5.27 -18.78
N ALA A 198 -5.38 -4.80 -20.02
CA ALA A 198 -4.62 -5.24 -21.19
C ALA A 198 -3.21 -4.64 -21.20
N ASP A 199 -3.08 -3.34 -20.87
CA ASP A 199 -1.79 -2.66 -20.79
C ASP A 199 -0.86 -3.33 -19.78
N LEU A 200 -1.37 -3.67 -18.58
CA LEU A 200 -0.57 -4.40 -17.60
C LEU A 200 -0.24 -5.82 -18.04
N ARG A 201 -1.12 -6.50 -18.77
CA ARG A 201 -0.81 -7.82 -19.33
C ARG A 201 0.33 -7.72 -20.35
N ALA A 202 0.35 -6.66 -21.16
CA ALA A 202 1.44 -6.42 -22.08
C ALA A 202 2.75 -6.08 -21.35
N ALA A 203 2.70 -5.20 -20.35
CA ALA A 203 3.89 -4.76 -19.60
C ALA A 203 4.50 -5.89 -18.74
N TRP A 204 3.67 -6.71 -18.08
CA TRP A 204 4.13 -7.79 -17.20
C TRP A 204 4.28 -9.14 -17.89
N GLY A 205 3.68 -9.32 -19.07
CA GLY A 205 3.70 -10.56 -19.82
C GLY A 205 3.28 -11.77 -18.95
N PRO A 206 4.06 -12.86 -18.93
CA PRO A 206 3.77 -14.06 -18.15
C PRO A 206 3.66 -13.84 -16.63
N ARG A 207 4.27 -12.76 -16.11
CA ARG A 207 4.24 -12.45 -14.67
C ARG A 207 2.96 -11.72 -14.23
N TYR A 208 2.04 -11.39 -15.14
CA TYR A 208 0.79 -10.73 -14.78
C TYR A 208 -0.11 -11.62 -13.91
N SER A 209 -0.30 -11.25 -12.65
CA SER A 209 -1.10 -12.00 -11.67
C SER A 209 -2.55 -11.51 -11.52
N GLY A 210 -2.93 -10.43 -12.20
CA GLY A 210 -4.23 -9.77 -12.01
C GLY A 210 -4.37 -8.95 -10.73
N LEU A 211 -3.45 -9.11 -9.76
CA LEU A 211 -3.52 -8.49 -8.43
C LEU A 211 -2.72 -7.20 -8.29
N LEU A 212 -1.84 -6.91 -9.25
CA LEU A 212 -0.99 -5.71 -9.26
C LEU A 212 -1.83 -4.42 -9.32
N ASP A 213 -1.30 -3.27 -8.92
CA ASP A 213 -1.92 -1.97 -9.20
C ASP A 213 -1.49 -1.47 -10.59
N TYR A 214 -2.24 -0.56 -11.22
CA TYR A 214 -1.88 0.03 -12.52
C TYR A 214 -0.52 0.72 -12.54
N VAL A 215 -0.10 1.35 -11.43
CA VAL A 215 1.23 1.99 -11.31
C VAL A 215 2.38 1.00 -11.57
N THR A 216 2.18 -0.28 -11.27
CA THR A 216 3.22 -1.32 -11.44
C THR A 216 3.62 -1.54 -12.90
N GLY A 217 2.78 -1.16 -13.88
CA GLY A 217 3.16 -1.23 -15.29
C GLY A 217 4.41 -0.38 -15.60
N TRP A 218 4.54 0.78 -14.95
CA TRP A 218 5.71 1.64 -15.08
C TRP A 218 6.94 1.05 -14.43
N HIS A 219 6.79 0.31 -13.32
CA HIS A 219 7.90 -0.43 -12.71
C HIS A 219 8.42 -1.51 -13.65
N ALA A 220 7.54 -2.27 -14.32
CA ALA A 220 7.94 -3.27 -15.32
C ALA A 220 8.67 -2.63 -16.52
N LYS A 221 8.13 -1.53 -17.05
CA LYS A 221 8.76 -0.80 -18.17
C LYS A 221 10.12 -0.22 -17.76
N ALA A 222 10.21 0.45 -16.61
CA ALA A 222 11.46 1.02 -16.12
C ALA A 222 12.52 -0.06 -15.88
N ALA A 223 12.16 -1.19 -15.26
CA ALA A 223 13.10 -2.28 -15.03
C ALA A 223 13.70 -2.87 -16.32
N SER A 224 12.98 -2.80 -17.44
CA SER A 224 13.45 -3.24 -18.75
C SER A 224 14.21 -2.17 -19.56
N TYR A 225 13.91 -0.90 -19.32
CA TYR A 225 14.44 0.23 -20.09
C TYR A 225 15.67 0.87 -19.45
N CYS A 226 15.67 1.00 -18.12
CA CYS A 226 16.66 1.76 -17.39
C CYS A 226 18.01 1.04 -17.34
N VAL A 227 19.07 1.80 -17.56
CA VAL A 227 20.45 1.40 -17.25
C VAL A 227 20.93 2.09 -15.96
N GLY A 228 20.45 3.31 -15.71
CA GLY A 228 20.71 4.06 -14.48
C GLY A 228 19.60 3.93 -13.43
N ASP A 229 19.75 4.68 -12.35
CA ASP A 229 18.80 4.69 -11.24
C ASP A 229 17.44 5.29 -11.64
N TRP A 230 16.37 4.77 -11.03
CA TRP A 230 15.01 5.26 -11.25
C TRP A 230 14.18 5.22 -9.97
N ALA A 231 13.13 6.04 -9.88
CA ALA A 231 12.23 6.03 -8.73
C ALA A 231 10.81 6.45 -9.11
N PHE A 232 9.80 5.84 -8.47
CA PHE A 232 8.42 6.26 -8.64
C PHE A 232 7.73 6.51 -7.31
N VAL A 233 6.85 7.51 -7.33
CA VAL A 233 5.77 7.61 -6.34
C VAL A 233 4.76 6.50 -6.68
N SER A 234 4.29 5.77 -5.67
CA SER A 234 3.34 4.68 -5.85
C SER A 234 2.39 4.59 -4.67
N THR A 235 1.22 3.97 -4.88
CA THR A 235 0.35 3.58 -3.75
C THR A 235 1.09 2.60 -2.83
N ASN A 236 0.93 2.73 -1.52
CA ASN A 236 1.55 1.83 -0.55
C ASN A 236 1.12 0.35 -0.69
N SER A 237 0.09 0.06 -1.47
CA SER A 237 -0.33 -1.31 -1.78
C SER A 237 0.70 -2.11 -2.59
N ILE A 238 1.67 -1.45 -3.26
CA ILE A 238 2.72 -2.17 -4.00
C ILE A 238 3.72 -2.89 -3.10
N VAL A 239 3.83 -2.46 -1.84
CA VAL A 239 4.74 -3.02 -0.80
C VAL A 239 3.97 -3.79 0.28
N GLN A 240 2.71 -4.15 0.01
CA GLN A 240 1.82 -4.83 0.95
C GLN A 240 0.96 -5.91 0.27
N GLY A 241 0.64 -6.98 1.00
CA GLY A 241 -0.29 -8.00 0.53
C GLY A 241 0.25 -8.90 -0.59
N GLN A 242 -0.67 -9.42 -1.41
CA GLN A 242 -0.39 -10.51 -2.36
C GLN A 242 0.39 -10.07 -3.61
N ALA A 243 0.44 -8.77 -3.90
CA ALA A 243 1.07 -8.25 -5.12
C ALA A 243 2.61 -8.15 -5.01
N VAL A 244 3.14 -8.10 -3.78
CA VAL A 244 4.56 -7.85 -3.50
C VAL A 244 5.48 -8.87 -4.17
N PRO A 245 5.26 -10.20 -4.04
CA PRO A 245 6.18 -11.17 -4.64
C PRO A 245 6.24 -11.09 -6.17
N THR A 246 5.13 -10.73 -6.81
CA THR A 246 5.09 -10.58 -8.28
C THR A 246 5.91 -9.38 -8.74
N LEU A 247 5.73 -8.22 -8.10
CA LEU A 247 6.44 -7.00 -8.45
C LEU A 247 7.94 -7.12 -8.12
N PHE A 248 8.26 -7.35 -6.85
CA PHE A 248 9.64 -7.31 -6.39
C PHE A 248 10.45 -8.54 -6.79
N GLY A 249 9.82 -9.71 -6.95
CA GLY A 249 10.48 -10.86 -7.56
C GLY A 249 11.01 -10.53 -8.95
N ALA A 250 10.24 -9.81 -9.76
CA ALA A 250 10.69 -9.38 -11.08
C ALA A 250 11.84 -8.36 -11.03
N MET A 251 11.80 -7.43 -10.07
CA MET A 251 12.86 -6.44 -9.88
C MET A 251 14.17 -7.14 -9.48
N VAL A 252 14.12 -8.01 -8.47
CA VAL A 252 15.27 -8.77 -7.96
C VAL A 252 15.84 -9.69 -9.05
N ASP A 253 14.98 -10.40 -9.79
CA ASP A 253 15.41 -11.27 -10.91
C ASP A 253 16.14 -10.49 -12.02
N ALA A 254 15.83 -9.19 -12.18
CA ALA A 254 16.48 -8.28 -13.11
C ALA A 254 17.68 -7.51 -12.50
N GLY A 255 18.12 -7.89 -11.29
CA GLY A 255 19.28 -7.30 -10.61
C GLY A 255 19.00 -5.95 -9.94
N TRP A 256 17.75 -5.51 -9.88
CA TRP A 256 17.38 -4.27 -9.20
C TRP A 256 17.29 -4.47 -7.69
N ARG A 257 17.88 -3.54 -6.95
CA ARG A 257 17.76 -3.42 -5.48
C ARG A 257 17.22 -2.05 -5.11
N ILE A 258 16.61 -1.94 -3.94
CA ILE A 258 16.09 -0.67 -3.45
C ILE A 258 17.28 0.21 -3.00
N LYS A 259 17.42 1.36 -3.65
CA LYS A 259 18.39 2.41 -3.32
C LYS A 259 17.92 3.24 -2.13
N PHE A 260 16.65 3.63 -2.14
CA PHE A 260 16.02 4.35 -1.04
C PHE A 260 14.53 4.09 -1.04
N ALA A 261 13.89 4.28 0.11
CA ALA A 261 12.45 4.23 0.19
C ALA A 261 11.88 5.21 1.21
N HIS A 262 10.89 6.00 0.79
CA HIS A 262 9.98 6.66 1.71
C HIS A 262 8.88 5.68 2.13
N ARG A 263 8.80 5.39 3.42
CA ARG A 263 7.68 4.64 4.02
C ARG A 263 6.38 5.43 3.87
N THR A 264 5.27 4.75 4.17
CA THR A 264 3.92 5.28 3.96
C THR A 264 3.77 6.70 4.51
N PHE A 265 3.37 7.64 3.65
CA PHE A 265 2.93 8.98 4.05
C PHE A 265 1.58 9.31 3.43
N THR A 266 0.82 10.18 4.07
CA THR A 266 -0.48 10.62 3.57
C THR A 266 -0.27 11.72 2.54
N TRP A 267 -0.87 11.53 1.37
CA TRP A 267 -0.97 12.57 0.37
C TRP A 267 -2.18 13.46 0.65
N SER A 268 -1.95 14.75 0.90
CA SER A 268 -3.00 15.76 1.05
C SER A 268 -2.92 16.80 -0.08
N VAL A 269 -4.04 17.03 -0.77
CA VAL A 269 -4.22 18.14 -1.73
C VAL A 269 -5.36 19.02 -1.19
N PRO A 270 -5.09 20.23 -0.67
CA PRO A 270 -4.71 21.35 -1.54
C PRO A 270 -3.52 22.18 -1.03
N PRO A 271 -2.94 23.04 -1.89
CA PRO A 271 -1.93 24.02 -1.52
C PRO A 271 -2.46 25.04 -0.50
N PRO A 272 -1.57 25.65 0.32
CA PRO A 272 -1.93 26.68 1.31
C PRO A 272 -2.54 27.97 0.73
N SER A 273 -2.55 28.14 -0.59
CA SER A 273 -2.97 29.36 -1.30
C SER A 273 -4.45 29.41 -1.71
N LEU A 274 -5.23 28.33 -1.56
CA LEU A 274 -6.65 28.30 -1.88
C LEU A 274 -7.47 27.84 -0.67
N PRO A 275 -8.41 28.64 -0.15
CA PRO A 275 -9.30 28.17 0.92
C PRO A 275 -10.05 26.93 0.44
N ALA A 276 -10.10 25.92 1.29
CA ALA A 276 -10.84 24.70 1.03
C ALA A 276 -12.31 25.06 0.74
N ALA A 277 -12.73 24.94 -0.53
CA ALA A 277 -14.13 25.10 -0.89
C ALA A 277 -14.97 24.05 -0.13
N PRO A 278 -16.07 24.43 0.53
CA PRO A 278 -16.92 23.48 1.25
C PRO A 278 -17.42 22.40 0.29
N GLY A 279 -17.11 21.13 0.58
CA GLY A 279 -17.51 19.96 -0.23
C GLY A 279 -16.41 19.32 -1.09
N ARG A 280 -15.20 19.88 -1.17
CA ARG A 280 -14.07 19.26 -1.90
C ARG A 280 -13.41 18.18 -1.03
N ARG A 281 -13.82 16.91 -1.16
CA ARG A 281 -13.13 15.77 -0.50
C ARG A 281 -11.68 15.69 -1.00
N THR A 282 -10.74 15.96 -0.11
CA THR A 282 -9.32 15.57 -0.21
C THR A 282 -9.26 14.06 -0.42
N ALA A 283 -8.65 13.61 -1.52
CA ALA A 283 -8.30 12.20 -1.65
C ALA A 283 -7.12 11.92 -0.71
N ALA A 284 -7.40 11.38 0.49
CA ALA A 284 -6.37 10.88 1.38
C ALA A 284 -5.87 9.53 0.82
N VAL A 285 -4.82 9.58 0.00
CA VAL A 285 -4.17 8.40 -0.53
C VAL A 285 -2.85 8.20 0.21
N HIS A 286 -2.58 6.97 0.61
CA HIS A 286 -1.31 6.61 1.22
C HIS A 286 -0.31 6.22 0.13
N CYS A 287 0.81 6.94 0.10
CA CYS A 287 1.84 6.77 -0.91
C CYS A 287 3.15 6.29 -0.29
N VAL A 288 3.96 5.66 -1.11
CA VAL A 288 5.37 5.36 -0.88
C VAL A 288 6.17 5.93 -2.05
N VAL A 289 7.47 6.15 -1.83
CA VAL A 289 8.42 6.41 -2.93
C VAL A 289 9.49 5.33 -2.84
N VAL A 290 9.76 4.65 -3.95
CA VAL A 290 10.78 3.60 -4.01
C VAL A 290 11.72 3.92 -5.16
N GLY A 291 13.00 4.07 -4.82
CA GLY A 291 14.08 4.22 -5.80
C GLY A 291 14.86 2.92 -5.92
N PHE A 292 15.26 2.60 -7.14
CA PHE A 292 16.00 1.39 -7.48
C PHE A 292 17.36 1.73 -8.09
N THR A 293 18.31 0.84 -7.87
CA THR A 293 19.65 0.87 -8.46
C THR A 293 20.09 -0.56 -8.77
N GLN A 294 21.03 -0.71 -9.69
CA GLN A 294 21.78 -1.95 -9.89
C GLN A 294 23.19 -1.87 -9.28
N ASP A 295 23.60 -0.71 -8.74
CA ASP A 295 24.91 -0.55 -8.10
C ASP A 295 24.90 -1.20 -6.70
N PRO A 296 25.68 -2.28 -6.48
CA PRO A 296 25.71 -2.97 -5.20
C PRO A 296 26.44 -2.18 -4.10
N THR A 297 27.23 -1.16 -4.47
CA THR A 297 28.04 -0.36 -3.55
C THR A 297 27.25 0.74 -2.85
N VAL A 298 26.06 1.07 -3.38
CA VAL A 298 25.19 2.10 -2.82
C VAL A 298 24.55 1.60 -1.53
N GLN A 299 24.80 2.33 -0.44
CA GLN A 299 24.16 2.07 0.85
C GLN A 299 22.68 2.49 0.79
N PRO A 300 21.74 1.58 1.05
CA PRO A 300 20.32 1.91 1.04
C PRO A 300 19.92 2.90 2.13
N VAL A 301 18.96 3.79 1.82
CA VAL A 301 18.44 4.78 2.79
C VAL A 301 16.94 4.61 2.99
N LEU A 302 16.53 4.28 4.21
CA LEU A 302 15.13 4.19 4.59
C LEU A 302 14.67 5.51 5.21
N ILE A 303 13.54 6.04 4.73
CA ILE A 303 13.03 7.35 5.13
C ILE A 303 11.64 7.19 5.75
N GLU A 304 11.49 7.57 7.02
CA GLU A 304 10.22 7.53 7.75
C GLU A 304 10.05 8.81 8.57
N ASN A 305 8.88 9.44 8.49
CA ASN A 305 8.59 10.71 9.18
C ASN A 305 9.68 11.78 8.95
N ASP A 306 10.11 11.92 7.69
CA ASP A 306 11.16 12.83 7.23
C ASP A 306 12.55 12.60 7.87
N ARG A 307 12.76 11.45 8.52
CA ARG A 307 14.07 11.00 9.02
C ARG A 307 14.66 9.96 8.09
N ALA A 308 15.82 10.27 7.51
CA ALA A 308 16.59 9.36 6.68
C ALA A 308 17.56 8.55 7.55
N SER A 309 17.53 7.23 7.41
CA SER A 309 18.43 6.30 8.11
C SER A 309 19.11 5.38 7.10
N PRO A 310 20.44 5.40 6.99
CA PRO A 310 21.17 4.38 6.22
C PRO A 310 20.96 3.01 6.85
N VAL A 311 20.66 2.01 6.04
CA VAL A 311 20.40 0.63 6.49
C VAL A 311 21.17 -0.36 5.63
N PRO A 312 21.50 -1.56 6.15
CA PRO A 312 22.19 -2.59 5.37
C PRO A 312 21.42 -3.01 4.11
N THR A 313 20.11 -3.16 4.21
CA THR A 313 19.24 -3.60 3.10
C THR A 313 17.83 -3.07 3.30
N ILE A 314 17.11 -2.80 2.21
CA ILE A 314 15.67 -2.53 2.24
C ILE A 314 14.99 -3.62 1.44
N ASN A 315 14.14 -4.41 2.09
CA ASN A 315 13.39 -5.46 1.41
C ASN A 315 12.12 -4.93 0.72
N ALA A 316 11.41 -5.82 0.03
CA ALA A 316 10.18 -5.52 -0.71
C ALA A 316 9.02 -4.92 0.13
N TYR A 317 9.10 -4.97 1.46
CA TYR A 317 8.12 -4.43 2.41
C TYR A 317 8.61 -3.13 3.08
N LEU A 318 9.68 -2.55 2.54
CA LEU A 318 10.36 -1.34 3.01
C LEU A 318 10.91 -1.47 4.44
N VAL A 319 11.34 -2.68 4.82
CA VAL A 319 11.90 -2.99 6.13
C VAL A 319 13.40 -3.20 6.01
N ASP A 320 14.13 -2.75 7.02
CA ASP A 320 15.52 -3.16 7.25
C ASP A 320 15.57 -4.62 7.70
N GLY A 321 15.83 -5.52 6.75
CA GLY A 321 15.78 -6.95 6.97
C GLY A 321 16.20 -7.73 5.74
N PRO A 322 16.22 -9.08 5.83
CA PRO A 322 16.60 -9.92 4.71
C PRO A 322 15.69 -9.69 3.51
N ASP A 323 16.28 -9.76 2.32
CA ASP A 323 15.57 -9.64 1.05
C ASP A 323 14.84 -10.94 0.74
N ILE A 324 13.64 -11.07 1.31
CA ILE A 324 12.78 -12.25 1.19
C ILE A 324 11.35 -11.85 0.84
N LEU A 325 10.72 -12.66 -0.02
CA LEU A 325 9.36 -12.43 -0.51
C LEU A 325 8.39 -13.35 0.22
N VAL A 326 7.41 -12.76 0.92
CA VAL A 326 6.37 -13.51 1.63
C VAL A 326 5.31 -13.95 0.64
N THR A 327 5.34 -15.24 0.28
CA THR A 327 4.39 -15.84 -0.66
C THR A 327 3.13 -16.36 0.05
N PRO A 328 1.93 -16.22 -0.54
CA PRO A 328 0.71 -16.74 0.04
C PRO A 328 0.75 -18.27 0.21
N ARG A 329 0.32 -18.77 1.38
CA ARG A 329 0.30 -20.20 1.71
C ARG A 329 -1.11 -20.70 1.96
N ARG A 330 -1.39 -21.96 1.58
CA ARG A 330 -2.67 -22.63 1.87
C ARG A 330 -2.73 -23.22 3.28
N THR A 331 -1.57 -23.60 3.82
CA THR A 331 -1.41 -24.15 5.18
C THR A 331 -0.47 -23.27 5.98
N PRO A 332 -0.64 -23.19 7.31
CA PRO A 332 0.30 -22.49 8.18
C PRO A 332 1.74 -22.97 8.05
N LEU A 333 2.68 -22.03 8.10
CA LEU A 333 4.11 -22.27 8.13
C LEU A 333 4.55 -22.85 9.48
N SER A 334 4.02 -22.28 10.57
CA SER A 334 4.29 -22.74 11.92
C SER A 334 3.50 -24.00 12.25
N PRO A 335 4.12 -25.03 12.86
CA PRO A 335 3.45 -26.28 13.23
C PRO A 335 2.42 -26.08 14.37
N ASP A 336 2.60 -25.06 15.20
CA ASP A 336 1.74 -24.79 16.37
C ASP A 336 0.50 -23.94 16.03
N LEU A 337 0.40 -23.45 14.79
CA LEU A 337 -0.73 -22.67 14.30
C LEU A 337 -1.70 -23.55 13.50
N PRO A 338 -2.96 -23.70 13.93
CA PRO A 338 -3.99 -24.36 13.13
C PRO A 338 -4.48 -23.47 11.99
N ALA A 339 -5.24 -24.06 11.08
CA ALA A 339 -5.83 -23.33 9.96
C ALA A 339 -6.92 -22.36 10.44
N VAL A 340 -6.81 -21.10 9.99
CA VAL A 340 -7.88 -20.09 10.12
C VAL A 340 -8.65 -20.02 8.81
N GLN A 341 -9.98 -19.93 8.88
CA GLN A 341 -10.86 -19.83 7.71
C GLN A 341 -11.84 -18.68 7.82
N ALA A 342 -12.31 -18.15 6.69
CA ALA A 342 -13.38 -17.17 6.69
C ALA A 342 -14.70 -17.82 7.12
N GLY A 343 -15.58 -17.08 7.81
CA GLY A 343 -16.90 -17.55 8.21
C GLY A 343 -17.86 -17.78 7.04
N SER A 344 -19.13 -17.95 7.38
CA SER A 344 -20.20 -18.35 6.47
C SER A 344 -20.67 -17.21 5.57
N LYS A 345 -21.06 -17.54 4.33
CA LYS A 345 -21.47 -16.57 3.29
C LYS A 345 -22.91 -16.80 2.86
N ALA A 346 -23.77 -15.84 3.16
CA ALA A 346 -25.21 -15.95 2.89
C ALA A 346 -25.58 -15.87 1.39
N VAL A 347 -25.11 -14.83 0.67
CA VAL A 347 -25.57 -14.49 -0.70
C VAL A 347 -27.10 -14.42 -0.76
N ASP A 348 -27.64 -13.42 -0.09
CA ASP A 348 -29.04 -13.33 0.30
C ASP A 348 -29.65 -11.92 0.17
N TRP A 349 -28.86 -10.91 -0.23
CA TRP A 349 -29.29 -9.50 -0.30
C TRP A 349 -29.96 -8.97 0.98
N GLY A 350 -29.61 -9.53 2.13
CA GLY A 350 -30.14 -9.15 3.44
C GLY A 350 -31.38 -9.92 3.88
N PHE A 351 -31.99 -10.77 3.04
CA PHE A 351 -33.20 -11.50 3.39
C PHE A 351 -32.99 -12.65 4.37
N LEU A 352 -31.78 -13.20 4.49
CA LEU A 352 -31.44 -14.21 5.50
C LEU A 352 -30.79 -13.58 6.75
N THR A 353 -30.60 -12.27 6.76
CA THR A 353 -30.18 -11.50 7.95
C THR A 353 -31.35 -10.73 8.55
N VAL A 354 -31.23 -10.41 9.83
CA VAL A 354 -32.26 -9.72 10.59
C VAL A 354 -31.59 -8.57 11.35
N SER A 355 -32.08 -7.36 11.09
CA SER A 355 -31.68 -6.15 11.79
C SER A 355 -32.38 -6.02 13.16
N PRO A 356 -31.89 -5.18 14.07
CA PRO A 356 -32.58 -4.91 15.34
C PRO A 356 -34.03 -4.44 15.17
N ALA A 357 -34.32 -3.66 14.13
CA ALA A 357 -35.67 -3.18 13.86
C ALA A 357 -36.64 -4.30 13.46
N GLU A 358 -36.15 -5.35 12.77
CA GLU A 358 -36.95 -6.48 12.32
C GLU A 358 -37.04 -7.60 13.36
N PHE A 359 -36.20 -7.56 14.40
CA PHE A 359 -36.10 -8.61 15.40
C PHE A 359 -37.43 -8.92 16.10
N PRO A 360 -38.24 -7.94 16.57
CA PRO A 360 -39.49 -8.22 17.26
C PRO A 360 -40.48 -9.01 16.38
N ASP A 361 -40.64 -8.60 15.12
CA ASP A 361 -41.55 -9.25 14.18
C ASP A 361 -41.10 -10.66 13.82
N VAL A 362 -39.79 -10.85 13.64
CA VAL A 362 -39.20 -12.17 13.33
C VAL A 362 -39.29 -13.11 14.54
N ALA A 363 -39.08 -12.59 15.75
CA ALA A 363 -39.15 -13.38 16.99
C ALA A 363 -40.60 -13.76 17.35
N ALA A 364 -41.59 -13.00 16.90
CA ALA A 364 -43.00 -13.32 17.08
C ALA A 364 -43.49 -14.48 16.19
N ASP A 365 -42.79 -14.79 15.10
CA ASP A 365 -43.10 -15.93 14.23
C ASP A 365 -42.59 -17.26 14.85
N PRO A 366 -43.48 -18.21 15.20
CA PRO A 366 -43.09 -19.44 15.92
C PRO A 366 -42.15 -20.36 15.16
N ILE A 367 -42.10 -20.25 13.83
CA ILE A 367 -41.23 -21.06 12.97
C ILE A 367 -39.90 -20.33 12.80
N ALA A 368 -39.93 -19.04 12.47
CA ALA A 368 -38.73 -18.25 12.24
C ALA A 368 -37.86 -18.13 13.51
N ALA A 369 -38.50 -17.96 14.67
CA ALA A 369 -37.81 -17.85 15.97
C ALA A 369 -36.90 -19.06 16.27
N ARG A 370 -37.26 -20.27 15.83
CA ARG A 370 -36.48 -21.51 16.08
C ARG A 370 -35.09 -21.46 15.43
N TYR A 371 -35.01 -20.80 14.27
CA TYR A 371 -33.80 -20.73 13.44
C TYR A 371 -33.06 -19.41 13.61
N LEU A 372 -33.55 -18.52 14.47
CA LEU A 372 -32.91 -17.26 14.74
C LEU A 372 -31.63 -17.49 15.55
N ARG A 373 -30.50 -17.01 15.03
CA ARG A 373 -29.19 -17.10 15.69
C ARG A 373 -28.49 -15.75 15.66
N PRO A 374 -27.72 -15.38 16.71
CA PRO A 374 -26.85 -14.21 16.65
C PRO A 374 -25.90 -14.32 15.46
N TYR A 375 -25.71 -13.20 14.76
CA TYR A 375 -24.87 -13.12 13.58
C TYR A 375 -23.81 -12.05 13.80
N ARG A 376 -22.54 -12.40 13.60
CA ARG A 376 -21.42 -11.48 13.84
C ARG A 376 -20.50 -11.40 12.63
N GLY A 377 -20.27 -10.18 12.15
CA GLY A 377 -19.14 -9.82 11.32
C GLY A 377 -18.08 -9.06 12.11
N GLY A 378 -17.13 -8.47 11.39
CA GLY A 378 -16.11 -7.64 12.01
C GLY A 378 -16.71 -6.41 12.69
N ASP A 379 -17.66 -5.74 12.05
CA ASP A 379 -18.30 -4.54 12.58
C ASP A 379 -19.12 -4.85 13.84
N GLU A 380 -19.93 -5.91 13.77
CA GLU A 380 -20.74 -6.33 14.92
C GLU A 380 -19.89 -6.78 16.12
N LEU A 381 -18.76 -7.45 15.88
CA LEU A 381 -17.83 -7.83 16.95
C LEU A 381 -17.14 -6.61 17.56
N ILE A 382 -16.64 -5.70 16.73
CA ILE A 382 -15.84 -4.55 17.17
C ILE A 382 -16.71 -3.51 17.90
N ASN A 383 -17.89 -3.24 17.37
CA ASN A 383 -18.78 -2.18 17.87
C ASN A 383 -19.88 -2.70 18.81
N ASN A 384 -19.85 -3.99 19.17
CA ASN A 384 -20.86 -4.67 19.98
C ASN A 384 -22.29 -4.49 19.44
N LEU A 385 -22.44 -4.57 18.11
CA LEU A 385 -23.74 -4.37 17.46
C LEU A 385 -24.56 -5.66 17.46
N ALA A 386 -25.85 -5.51 17.72
CA ALA A 386 -26.78 -6.62 17.66
C ALA A 386 -27.23 -6.88 16.21
N ARG A 387 -27.04 -8.11 15.76
CA ARG A 387 -27.54 -8.62 14.48
C ARG A 387 -27.82 -10.10 14.58
N TRP A 388 -28.77 -10.58 13.79
CA TRP A 388 -29.16 -11.98 13.73
C TRP A 388 -29.22 -12.47 12.29
N CYS A 389 -29.30 -13.78 12.13
CA CYS A 389 -29.56 -14.43 10.86
C CYS A 389 -30.46 -15.63 11.07
N PHE A 390 -31.03 -16.12 9.97
CA PHE A 390 -31.67 -17.41 9.95
C PHE A 390 -30.66 -18.50 9.62
N TRP A 391 -30.45 -19.42 10.56
CA TRP A 391 -29.59 -20.59 10.37
C TRP A 391 -30.44 -21.85 10.21
N PHE A 392 -30.78 -22.18 8.97
CA PHE A 392 -31.69 -23.27 8.62
C PHE A 392 -31.03 -24.63 8.42
N GLU A 393 -29.86 -24.86 9.00
CA GLU A 393 -29.16 -26.15 8.85
C GLU A 393 -29.98 -27.28 9.50
N GLY A 394 -30.32 -28.30 8.70
CA GLY A 394 -31.20 -29.40 9.11
C GLY A 394 -32.71 -29.10 9.01
N ALA A 395 -33.13 -27.91 8.56
CA ALA A 395 -34.54 -27.58 8.39
C ALA A 395 -35.13 -28.16 7.08
N SER A 396 -36.40 -28.59 7.10
CA SER A 396 -37.13 -28.95 5.88
C SER A 396 -37.72 -27.71 5.20
N LEU A 397 -37.55 -27.59 3.88
CA LEU A 397 -38.03 -26.44 3.12
C LEU A 397 -39.55 -26.24 3.28
N GLU A 398 -40.30 -27.33 3.30
CA GLU A 398 -41.75 -27.36 3.49
C GLU A 398 -42.17 -26.73 4.83
N SER A 399 -41.48 -27.06 5.93
CA SER A 399 -41.76 -26.46 7.24
C SER A 399 -41.50 -24.95 7.26
N LEU A 400 -40.49 -24.48 6.53
CA LEU A 400 -40.16 -23.06 6.46
C LEU A 400 -41.22 -22.26 5.69
N TYR A 401 -41.81 -22.85 4.64
CA TYR A 401 -42.85 -22.20 3.85
C TYR A 401 -44.20 -22.07 4.58
N GLN A 402 -44.39 -22.77 5.70
CA GLN A 402 -45.56 -22.57 6.56
C GLN A 402 -45.55 -21.20 7.25
N SER A 403 -44.38 -20.55 7.37
CA SER A 403 -44.28 -19.15 7.83
C SER A 403 -44.44 -18.20 6.63
N PRO A 404 -45.44 -17.29 6.65
CA PRO A 404 -45.58 -16.28 5.59
C PRO A 404 -44.35 -15.36 5.48
N LEU A 405 -43.73 -15.04 6.61
CA LEU A 405 -42.52 -14.20 6.68
C LEU A 405 -41.35 -14.88 5.97
N LEU A 406 -41.08 -16.14 6.31
CA LEU A 406 -40.00 -16.91 5.69
C LEU A 406 -40.29 -17.19 4.22
N ALA A 407 -41.52 -17.57 3.87
CA ALA A 407 -41.93 -17.83 2.49
C ALA A 407 -41.60 -16.64 1.57
N ARG A 408 -41.96 -15.42 1.99
CA ARG A 408 -41.66 -14.19 1.25
C ARG A 408 -40.15 -13.96 1.11
N ARG A 409 -39.39 -14.05 2.20
CA ARG A 409 -37.94 -13.82 2.20
C ARG A 409 -37.20 -14.86 1.33
N LEU A 410 -37.58 -16.13 1.41
CA LEU A 410 -36.98 -17.22 0.62
C LEU A 410 -37.30 -17.11 -0.87
N ALA A 411 -38.51 -16.65 -1.23
CA ALA A 411 -38.87 -16.38 -2.61
C ALA A 411 -37.99 -15.28 -3.24
N GLU A 412 -37.73 -14.19 -2.50
CA GLU A 412 -36.83 -13.11 -2.92
C GLU A 412 -35.39 -13.59 -3.11
N VAL A 413 -34.86 -14.37 -2.16
CA VAL A 413 -33.52 -14.97 -2.29
C VAL A 413 -33.44 -15.84 -3.54
N ARG A 414 -34.43 -16.70 -3.76
CA ARG A 414 -34.48 -17.58 -4.94
C ARG A 414 -34.49 -16.79 -6.24
N ALA A 415 -35.38 -15.80 -6.36
CA ALA A 415 -35.50 -14.97 -7.56
C ALA A 415 -34.18 -14.25 -7.89
N ARG A 416 -33.55 -13.63 -6.89
CA ARG A 416 -32.29 -12.91 -7.09
C ARG A 416 -31.11 -13.84 -7.38
N ARG A 417 -31.08 -15.04 -6.79
CA ARG A 417 -30.06 -16.06 -7.13
C ARG A 417 -30.19 -16.50 -8.58
N LEU A 418 -31.41 -16.74 -9.08
CA LEU A 418 -31.66 -17.10 -10.49
C LEU A 418 -31.23 -16.00 -11.47
N ALA A 419 -31.41 -14.74 -11.10
CA ALA A 419 -31.01 -13.59 -11.93
C ALA A 419 -29.48 -13.32 -11.92
N SER A 420 -28.68 -14.06 -11.15
CA SER A 420 -27.25 -13.79 -11.03
C SER A 420 -26.46 -14.17 -12.29
N PRO A 421 -25.46 -13.36 -12.71
CA PRO A 421 -24.57 -13.73 -13.80
C PRO A 421 -23.64 -14.92 -13.44
N LYS A 422 -23.45 -15.22 -12.15
CA LYS A 422 -22.56 -16.30 -11.69
C LYS A 422 -23.29 -17.64 -11.64
N ALA A 423 -22.74 -18.65 -12.34
CA ALA A 423 -23.32 -20.00 -12.40
C ALA A 423 -23.51 -20.64 -11.01
N ALA A 424 -22.51 -20.54 -10.13
CA ALA A 424 -22.60 -21.06 -8.76
C ALA A 424 -23.76 -20.41 -7.96
N THR A 425 -23.96 -19.10 -8.12
CA THR A 425 -25.05 -18.38 -7.45
C THR A 425 -26.42 -18.82 -7.97
N ARG A 426 -26.56 -19.06 -9.29
CA ARG A 426 -27.79 -19.61 -9.86
C ARG A 426 -28.10 -21.01 -9.35
N ALA A 427 -27.10 -21.89 -9.27
CA ALA A 427 -27.27 -23.24 -8.73
C ALA A 427 -27.78 -23.22 -7.27
N ALA A 428 -27.29 -22.27 -6.46
CA ALA A 428 -27.72 -22.09 -5.07
C ALA A 428 -29.18 -21.60 -4.93
N ALA A 429 -29.89 -21.28 -6.02
CA ALA A 429 -31.32 -21.00 -5.99
C ALA A 429 -32.17 -22.23 -5.61
N ALA A 430 -31.64 -23.46 -5.79
CA ALA A 430 -32.30 -24.70 -5.37
C ALA A 430 -32.36 -24.85 -3.84
N THR A 431 -31.43 -24.22 -3.12
CA THR A 431 -31.37 -24.21 -1.65
C THR A 431 -31.47 -22.77 -1.12
N PRO A 432 -32.59 -22.06 -1.33
CA PRO A 432 -32.70 -20.63 -1.04
C PRO A 432 -32.61 -20.31 0.47
N HIS A 433 -32.95 -21.29 1.31
CA HIS A 433 -32.84 -21.22 2.77
C HIS A 433 -31.40 -21.34 3.28
N LEU A 434 -30.50 -22.00 2.55
CA LEU A 434 -29.14 -22.20 3.02
C LEU A 434 -28.22 -21.05 2.60
N PHE A 435 -27.26 -20.76 3.46
CA PHE A 435 -26.09 -19.96 3.11
C PHE A 435 -25.29 -20.69 2.04
N HIS A 436 -24.72 -19.91 1.10
CA HIS A 436 -23.95 -20.42 -0.03
C HIS A 436 -22.69 -21.17 0.43
N GLU A 437 -21.97 -20.63 1.41
CA GLU A 437 -20.82 -21.28 2.05
C GLU A 437 -21.12 -21.40 3.54
N ARG A 438 -21.16 -22.62 4.08
CA ARG A 438 -21.39 -22.91 5.51
C ARG A 438 -20.08 -23.37 6.12
N ARG A 439 -19.49 -22.54 6.97
CA ARG A 439 -18.18 -22.77 7.61
C ARG A 439 -18.24 -22.52 9.12
N GLN A 440 -19.43 -22.68 9.70
CA GLN A 440 -19.64 -22.42 11.12
C GLN A 440 -18.93 -23.50 11.95
N PRO A 441 -18.08 -23.11 12.94
CA PRO A 441 -17.50 -24.07 13.87
C PRO A 441 -18.54 -24.70 14.80
N SER A 442 -18.35 -25.96 15.17
CA SER A 442 -19.19 -26.69 16.13
C SER A 442 -18.75 -26.54 17.59
N VAL A 443 -17.62 -25.88 17.83
CA VAL A 443 -17.02 -25.64 19.15
C VAL A 443 -16.77 -24.14 19.35
N PRO A 444 -16.55 -23.66 20.59
CA PRO A 444 -16.10 -22.29 20.82
C PRO A 444 -14.86 -21.97 19.99
N TYR A 445 -14.84 -20.75 19.44
CA TYR A 445 -13.84 -20.39 18.44
C TYR A 445 -13.29 -18.97 18.65
N LEU A 446 -12.05 -18.78 18.22
CA LEU A 446 -11.44 -17.47 18.04
C LEU A 446 -12.08 -16.78 16.85
N ALA A 447 -12.58 -15.57 17.06
CA ALA A 447 -13.22 -14.71 16.10
C ALA A 447 -12.31 -13.53 15.74
N ILE A 448 -11.92 -13.44 14.48
CA ILE A 448 -10.94 -12.48 13.97
C ILE A 448 -11.61 -11.58 12.92
N PRO A 449 -11.81 -10.28 13.20
CA PRO A 449 -12.30 -9.36 12.18
C PRO A 449 -11.41 -9.34 10.93
N GLN A 450 -12.03 -9.29 9.75
CA GLN A 450 -11.27 -9.13 8.51
C GLN A 450 -10.57 -7.76 8.41
N THR A 451 -11.08 -6.72 9.06
CA THR A 451 -10.51 -5.37 8.98
C THR A 451 -10.35 -4.82 10.39
N PHE A 452 -9.18 -4.25 10.65
CA PHE A 452 -8.85 -3.54 11.89
C PHE A 452 -8.63 -2.07 11.58
N THR A 453 -8.96 -1.17 12.51
CA THR A 453 -8.61 0.24 12.34
C THR A 453 -7.09 0.43 12.46
N GLU A 454 -6.47 1.18 11.54
CA GLU A 454 -5.02 1.36 11.46
C GLU A 454 -4.37 1.85 12.76
N ASN A 455 -5.03 2.77 13.47
CA ASN A 455 -4.50 3.42 14.67
C ASN A 455 -4.53 2.51 15.91
N ARG A 456 -5.12 1.32 15.83
CA ARG A 456 -5.19 0.40 16.97
C ARG A 456 -3.86 -0.34 17.14
N PRO A 457 -3.32 -0.43 18.37
CA PRO A 457 -2.07 -1.15 18.62
C PRO A 457 -2.22 -2.67 18.52
N TYR A 458 -3.42 -3.21 18.81
CA TYR A 458 -3.70 -4.65 18.88
C TYR A 458 -4.91 -5.06 18.05
N ALA A 459 -5.02 -6.36 17.75
CA ALA A 459 -6.16 -6.90 17.02
C ALA A 459 -7.39 -6.95 17.93
N THR A 460 -8.53 -6.46 17.43
CA THR A 460 -9.83 -6.52 18.11
C THR A 460 -10.51 -7.88 17.89
N ALA A 461 -9.77 -8.96 18.14
CA ALA A 461 -10.29 -10.33 18.11
C ALA A 461 -11.01 -10.68 19.42
N GLY A 462 -11.79 -11.75 19.44
CA GLY A 462 -12.49 -12.23 20.65
C GLY A 462 -12.85 -13.71 20.55
N HIS A 463 -13.41 -14.29 21.60
CA HIS A 463 -13.97 -15.65 21.57
C HIS A 463 -15.49 -15.60 21.44
N LEU A 464 -16.05 -16.50 20.64
CA LEU A 464 -17.49 -16.64 20.45
C LEU A 464 -17.91 -18.10 20.61
N SER A 465 -19.17 -18.31 21.04
CA SER A 465 -19.77 -19.64 21.14
C SER A 465 -20.18 -20.16 19.76
N PRO A 466 -20.32 -21.49 19.58
CA PRO A 466 -20.77 -22.08 18.31
C PRO A 466 -22.17 -21.63 17.89
N ASP A 467 -23.01 -21.13 18.82
CA ASP A 467 -24.35 -20.61 18.53
C ASP A 467 -24.34 -19.25 17.83
N VAL A 468 -23.22 -18.52 17.90
CA VAL A 468 -23.05 -17.24 17.19
C VAL A 468 -22.52 -17.53 15.79
N ILE A 469 -23.31 -17.24 14.77
CA ILE A 469 -22.96 -17.49 13.38
C ILE A 469 -21.95 -16.45 12.89
N ALA A 470 -20.78 -16.91 12.45
CA ALA A 470 -19.74 -16.05 11.89
C ALA A 470 -20.03 -15.71 10.43
N SER A 471 -20.03 -14.43 10.08
CA SER A 471 -20.09 -13.98 8.68
C SER A 471 -18.76 -14.20 7.96
N ILE A 472 -18.76 -14.12 6.63
CA ILE A 472 -17.53 -14.14 5.80
C ILE A 472 -16.50 -13.05 6.19
N LYS A 473 -16.93 -11.99 6.88
CA LYS A 473 -16.06 -10.91 7.36
C LYS A 473 -15.43 -11.20 8.73
N LEU A 474 -15.71 -12.36 9.29
CA LEU A 474 -15.17 -12.84 10.56
C LEU A 474 -14.47 -14.17 10.32
N PHE A 475 -13.16 -14.20 10.48
CA PHE A 475 -12.36 -15.41 10.37
C PHE A 475 -12.42 -16.20 11.68
N THR A 476 -12.40 -17.52 11.57
CA THR A 476 -12.60 -18.43 12.70
C THR A 476 -11.54 -19.51 12.77
N SER A 477 -11.20 -19.92 13.99
CA SER A 477 -10.43 -21.14 14.31
C SER A 477 -10.83 -21.63 15.71
N PRO A 478 -10.97 -22.94 15.95
CA PRO A 478 -11.04 -23.49 17.30
C PRO A 478 -9.82 -23.06 18.13
N ASP A 479 -10.05 -22.67 19.38
CA ASP A 479 -9.00 -22.19 20.29
C ASP A 479 -9.27 -22.69 21.73
N PRO A 480 -9.15 -24.01 21.98
CA PRO A 480 -9.61 -24.63 23.23
C PRO A 480 -8.81 -24.21 24.47
N ASP A 481 -7.54 -23.84 24.29
CA ASP A 481 -6.64 -23.43 25.38
C ASP A 481 -6.52 -21.90 25.51
N GLY A 482 -6.97 -21.14 24.51
CA GLY A 482 -6.84 -19.67 24.44
C GLY A 482 -5.50 -19.19 23.89
N PHE A 483 -4.65 -20.10 23.41
CA PHE A 483 -3.32 -19.75 22.91
C PHE A 483 -3.38 -18.87 21.66
N LEU A 484 -4.30 -19.16 20.72
CA LEU A 484 -4.41 -18.41 19.47
C LEU A 484 -4.85 -16.97 19.74
N PHE A 485 -5.74 -16.79 20.71
CA PHE A 485 -6.12 -15.46 21.19
C PHE A 485 -4.92 -14.68 21.73
N GLY A 486 -4.04 -15.31 22.51
CA GLY A 486 -2.80 -14.69 22.98
C GLY A 486 -1.90 -14.24 21.82
N ILE A 487 -1.66 -15.11 20.84
CA ILE A 487 -0.83 -14.77 19.68
C ILE A 487 -1.42 -13.61 18.88
N ILE A 488 -2.72 -13.65 18.55
CA ILE A 488 -3.31 -12.62 17.70
C ILE A 488 -3.47 -11.27 18.42
N SER A 489 -3.57 -11.30 19.75
CA SER A 489 -3.67 -10.11 20.58
C SER A 489 -2.33 -9.43 20.81
N SER A 490 -1.21 -10.07 20.45
CA SER A 490 0.13 -9.48 20.57
C SER A 490 0.40 -8.38 19.54
N SER A 491 1.24 -7.42 19.92
CA SER A 491 1.75 -6.43 18.98
C SER A 491 2.74 -7.03 17.98
N MET A 492 3.34 -8.20 18.27
CA MET A 492 4.14 -8.97 17.32
C MET A 492 3.30 -9.39 16.11
N PHE A 493 2.14 -10.01 16.37
CA PHE A 493 1.20 -10.36 15.31
C PHE A 493 0.73 -9.11 14.55
N MET A 494 0.36 -8.05 15.27
CA MET A 494 -0.08 -6.82 14.63
C MET A 494 1.01 -6.18 13.77
N THR A 495 2.27 -6.28 14.19
CA THR A 495 3.43 -5.84 13.40
C THR A 495 3.53 -6.63 12.10
N TRP A 496 3.38 -7.96 12.14
CA TRP A 496 3.34 -8.80 10.95
C TRP A 496 2.18 -8.41 10.03
N GLN A 497 0.96 -8.34 10.56
CA GLN A 497 -0.25 -7.94 9.83
C GLN A 497 -0.11 -6.57 9.15
N LYS A 498 0.45 -5.56 9.83
CA LYS A 498 0.63 -4.21 9.28
C LYS A 498 1.76 -4.13 8.24
N THR A 499 2.68 -5.10 8.24
CA THR A 499 3.86 -5.16 7.36
C THR A 499 3.58 -5.95 6.09
N VAL A 500 3.08 -7.18 6.20
CA VAL A 500 2.88 -8.09 5.05
C VAL A 500 1.44 -8.17 4.60
N GLY A 501 0.49 -7.90 5.51
CA GLY A 501 -0.93 -8.00 5.22
C GLY A 501 -1.41 -6.94 4.23
N GLY A 502 -2.51 -7.26 3.54
CA GLY A 502 -3.18 -6.28 2.69
C GLY A 502 -3.86 -5.18 3.51
N ARG A 503 -4.37 -4.17 2.81
CA ARG A 503 -5.14 -3.08 3.42
C ARG A 503 -6.44 -2.82 2.68
N MET A 504 -7.42 -2.29 3.40
CA MET A 504 -8.63 -1.70 2.86
C MET A 504 -8.53 -0.19 3.07
N LYS A 505 -8.22 0.55 2.00
CA LYS A 505 -7.74 1.94 2.11
C LYS A 505 -6.46 1.98 2.95
N SER A 506 -6.52 2.46 4.20
CA SER A 506 -5.38 2.49 5.12
C SER A 506 -5.46 1.44 6.23
N ASP A 507 -6.65 0.86 6.42
CA ASP A 507 -6.92 -0.09 7.49
C ASP A 507 -6.36 -1.47 7.17
N PRO A 508 -5.62 -2.12 8.10
CA PRO A 508 -5.17 -3.49 7.94
C PRO A 508 -6.32 -4.45 7.62
N SER A 509 -6.16 -5.24 6.57
CA SER A 509 -7.10 -6.27 6.17
C SER A 509 -6.47 -7.66 6.33
N PHE A 510 -7.00 -8.41 7.28
CA PHE A 510 -6.58 -9.78 7.57
C PHE A 510 -6.99 -10.73 6.46
N THR A 511 -6.04 -11.58 6.08
CA THR A 511 -6.27 -12.76 5.26
C THR A 511 -5.45 -13.90 5.83
N ASN A 512 -6.05 -15.09 5.91
CA ASN A 512 -5.37 -16.28 6.40
C ASN A 512 -4.15 -16.62 5.53
N THR A 513 -4.25 -16.55 4.20
CA THR A 513 -3.17 -17.02 3.30
C THR A 513 -1.91 -16.17 3.32
N VAL A 514 -2.01 -14.86 3.62
CA VAL A 514 -0.87 -13.92 3.53
C VAL A 514 -0.33 -13.53 4.90
N VAL A 515 -1.15 -13.62 5.94
CA VAL A 515 -0.78 -13.15 7.28
C VAL A 515 -0.67 -14.33 8.24
N TRP A 516 -1.77 -15.05 8.47
CA TRP A 516 -1.79 -16.14 9.44
C TRP A 516 -0.90 -17.30 9.03
N ASN A 517 -1.06 -17.75 7.79
CA ASN A 517 -0.37 -18.93 7.29
C ASN A 517 1.13 -18.68 7.06
N THR A 518 1.56 -17.43 7.04
CA THR A 518 2.95 -17.01 6.83
C THR A 518 3.58 -16.48 8.10
N LEU A 519 2.83 -16.36 9.21
CA LEU A 519 3.36 -15.89 10.49
C LEU A 519 4.50 -16.84 10.91
N PRO A 520 5.73 -16.33 11.07
CA PRO A 520 6.89 -17.16 11.33
C PRO A 520 7.00 -17.47 12.82
N LEU A 521 5.93 -18.00 13.41
CA LEU A 521 5.89 -18.40 14.81
C LEU A 521 6.82 -19.60 15.01
N PRO A 522 7.85 -19.50 15.87
CA PRO A 522 8.74 -20.62 16.16
C PRO A 522 8.00 -21.75 16.89
N ALA A 523 8.63 -22.91 16.98
CA ALA A 523 8.09 -24.04 17.73
C ALA A 523 7.87 -23.64 19.21
N VAL A 524 6.67 -23.91 19.73
CA VAL A 524 6.25 -23.44 21.05
C VAL A 524 6.24 -24.62 22.03
N ASN A 525 7.07 -24.54 23.07
CA ASN A 525 7.03 -25.56 24.11
C ASN A 525 5.73 -25.46 24.95
N PRO A 526 5.29 -26.56 25.60
CA PRO A 526 4.03 -26.56 26.34
C PRO A 526 3.94 -25.55 27.49
N ALA A 527 5.05 -25.21 28.14
CA ALA A 527 5.07 -24.24 29.24
C ALA A 527 4.82 -22.82 28.72
N THR A 528 5.52 -22.42 27.65
CA THR A 528 5.33 -21.13 26.98
C THR A 528 3.93 -21.00 26.39
N ARG A 529 3.39 -22.08 25.78
CA ARG A 529 2.01 -22.11 25.27
C ARG A 529 0.99 -21.81 26.37
N ARG A 530 1.14 -22.45 27.53
CA ARG A 530 0.26 -22.20 28.70
C ARG A 530 0.39 -20.78 29.22
N ALA A 531 1.61 -20.25 29.33
CA ALA A 531 1.86 -18.89 29.80
C ALA A 531 1.21 -17.84 28.88
N ILE A 532 1.37 -17.99 27.56
CA ILE A 532 0.74 -17.09 26.56
C ILE A 532 -0.79 -17.20 26.62
N ALA A 533 -1.33 -18.42 26.76
CA ALA A 533 -2.77 -18.62 26.90
C ALA A 533 -3.32 -17.97 28.18
N GLU A 534 -2.59 -18.04 29.30
CA GLU A 534 -2.95 -17.39 30.56
C GLU A 534 -2.90 -15.86 30.46
N ALA A 535 -1.84 -15.30 29.86
CA ALA A 535 -1.76 -13.88 29.58
C ALA A 535 -2.90 -13.41 28.66
N GLY A 536 -3.26 -14.21 27.64
CA GLY A 536 -4.43 -13.95 26.80
C GLY A 536 -5.74 -13.94 27.59
N ARG A 537 -5.94 -14.86 28.53
CA ARG A 537 -7.09 -14.85 29.45
C ARG A 537 -7.10 -13.61 30.33
N ALA A 538 -5.94 -13.16 30.82
CA ALA A 538 -5.84 -11.91 31.59
C ALA A 538 -6.27 -10.70 30.75
N VAL A 539 -5.85 -10.62 29.47
CA VAL A 539 -6.34 -9.59 28.54
C VAL A 539 -7.86 -9.65 28.40
N LEU A 540 -8.46 -10.83 28.23
CA LEU A 540 -9.92 -10.95 28.17
C LEU A 540 -10.61 -10.52 29.46
N ALA A 541 -10.06 -10.87 30.63
CA ALA A 541 -10.62 -10.52 31.92
C ALA A 541 -10.63 -9.01 32.20
N THR A 542 -9.73 -8.25 31.57
CA THR A 542 -9.73 -6.78 31.67
C THR A 542 -10.75 -6.09 30.74
N ARG A 543 -11.34 -6.82 29.78
CA ARG A 543 -12.34 -6.26 28.86
C ARG A 543 -13.72 -6.32 29.52
N ASP A 544 -14.34 -5.15 29.68
CA ASP A 544 -15.77 -5.10 30.02
C ASP A 544 -16.61 -5.54 28.81
N PRO A 545 -17.40 -6.64 28.90
CA PRO A 545 -18.25 -7.10 27.81
C PRO A 545 -19.34 -6.10 27.39
N ALA A 546 -19.71 -5.16 28.26
CA ALA A 546 -20.68 -4.12 27.95
C ALA A 546 -20.09 -3.01 27.06
N VAL A 547 -18.76 -2.84 27.08
CA VAL A 547 -18.07 -1.78 26.34
C VAL A 547 -17.61 -2.32 24.98
N PRO A 548 -17.92 -1.62 23.87
CA PRO A 548 -17.42 -2.01 22.55
C PRO A 548 -15.89 -2.12 22.52
N LEU A 549 -15.35 -3.14 21.83
CA LEU A 549 -13.91 -3.26 21.58
C LEU A 549 -13.36 -2.00 20.90
N ALA A 550 -14.18 -1.35 20.07
CA ALA A 550 -13.85 -0.09 19.45
C ALA A 550 -13.46 1.00 20.45
N ALA A 551 -14.13 1.08 21.59
CA ALA A 551 -13.85 2.06 22.64
C ALA A 551 -12.66 1.62 23.50
N LEU A 552 -12.60 0.34 23.90
CA LEU A 552 -11.51 -0.21 24.71
C LEU A 552 -10.13 -0.09 24.05
N TYR A 553 -10.09 -0.19 22.71
CA TYR A 553 -8.85 -0.16 21.93
C TYR A 553 -8.64 1.16 21.19
N SER A 554 -9.29 2.24 21.61
CA SER A 554 -9.02 3.56 21.06
C SER A 554 -7.58 3.99 21.41
N PRO A 555 -6.87 4.73 20.52
CA PRO A 555 -5.46 5.09 20.72
C PRO A 555 -5.23 5.96 21.96
N ASP A 556 -6.25 6.68 22.41
CA ASP A 556 -6.17 7.48 23.63
C ASP A 556 -7.56 7.65 24.28
N PRO A 557 -7.75 7.27 25.56
CA PRO A 557 -6.90 6.42 26.38
C PRO A 557 -7.40 4.95 26.41
N MET A 558 -6.49 4.02 26.13
CA MET A 558 -6.64 2.62 26.58
C MET A 558 -6.47 2.58 28.10
N SER A 559 -7.27 1.77 28.80
CA SER A 559 -7.16 1.71 30.27
C SER A 559 -5.78 1.18 30.70
N PRO A 560 -5.18 1.71 31.78
CA PRO A 560 -3.89 1.23 32.27
C PRO A 560 -3.88 -0.28 32.55
N ALA A 561 -5.00 -0.84 33.03
CA ALA A 561 -5.14 -2.27 33.28
C ALA A 561 -5.09 -3.10 31.99
N LEU A 562 -5.77 -2.65 30.93
CA LEU A 562 -5.74 -3.33 29.63
C LEU A 562 -4.35 -3.19 28.97
N GLY A 563 -3.72 -2.02 29.08
CA GLY A 563 -2.36 -1.79 28.62
C GLY A 563 -1.36 -2.74 29.29
N ALA A 564 -1.36 -2.80 30.63
CA ALA A 564 -0.47 -3.69 31.39
C ALA A 564 -0.68 -5.18 31.09
N ALA A 565 -1.92 -5.60 30.82
CA ALA A 565 -2.21 -6.97 30.41
C ALA A 565 -1.61 -7.29 29.03
N HIS A 566 -1.67 -6.35 28.08
CA HIS A 566 -1.01 -6.50 26.79
C HIS A 566 0.52 -6.43 26.89
N ASP A 567 1.08 -5.56 27.72
CA ASP A 567 2.52 -5.48 27.93
C ASP A 567 3.07 -6.81 28.49
N SER A 568 2.33 -7.44 29.40
CA SER A 568 2.67 -8.75 29.94
C SER A 568 2.61 -9.87 28.89
N LEU A 569 1.59 -9.82 28.02
CA LEU A 569 1.45 -10.74 26.88
C LEU A 569 2.58 -10.54 25.86
N ASP A 570 2.88 -9.28 25.52
CA ASP A 570 3.93 -8.91 24.58
C ASP A 570 5.31 -9.32 25.08
N ALA A 571 5.61 -9.19 26.37
CA ALA A 571 6.87 -9.66 26.94
C ALA A 571 7.09 -11.17 26.70
N LEU A 572 6.04 -11.98 26.85
CA LEU A 572 6.10 -13.42 26.59
C LEU A 572 6.25 -13.74 25.09
N VAL A 573 5.53 -13.01 24.24
CA VAL A 573 5.58 -13.22 22.78
C VAL A 573 6.89 -12.71 22.20
N ASP A 574 7.38 -11.54 22.60
CA ASP A 574 8.68 -11.02 22.17
C ASP A 574 9.80 -11.99 22.58
N ALA A 575 9.76 -12.53 23.80
CA ALA A 575 10.71 -13.56 24.25
C ALA A 575 10.62 -14.85 23.41
N LEU A 576 9.42 -15.28 23.03
CA LEU A 576 9.22 -16.46 22.15
C LEU A 576 9.91 -16.27 20.79
N PHE A 577 9.85 -15.08 20.20
CA PHE A 577 10.52 -14.78 18.93
C PHE A 577 12.02 -14.46 19.09
N ALA A 578 12.49 -14.30 20.34
CA ALA A 578 13.78 -13.71 20.70
C ALA A 578 13.97 -12.29 20.13
N ALA A 579 12.89 -11.52 20.06
CA ALA A 579 12.97 -10.10 19.74
C ALA A 579 13.62 -9.39 20.94
N GLY A 580 14.78 -8.75 20.74
CA GLY A 580 15.54 -8.08 21.81
C GLY A 580 14.78 -6.93 22.47
N GLN A 581 15.12 -5.68 22.16
CA GLN A 581 14.37 -4.54 22.70
C GLN A 581 13.00 -4.40 22.01
N PRO A 582 11.91 -4.23 22.77
CA PRO A 582 10.57 -4.10 22.20
C PRO A 582 10.48 -2.84 21.35
N GLY A 583 10.01 -3.00 20.11
CA GLY A 583 9.86 -1.90 19.16
C GLY A 583 9.45 -2.40 17.79
N ARG A 584 8.72 -1.57 17.04
CA ARG A 584 8.21 -1.95 15.71
C ARG A 584 9.32 -2.41 14.77
N HIS A 585 10.44 -1.69 14.70
CA HIS A 585 11.53 -1.98 13.76
C HIS A 585 12.22 -3.29 14.14
N THR A 586 12.53 -3.48 15.43
CA THR A 586 13.10 -4.73 15.96
C THR A 586 12.19 -5.92 15.69
N ARG A 587 10.88 -5.79 15.92
CA ARG A 587 9.89 -6.84 15.63
C ARG A 587 9.81 -7.16 14.14
N GLN A 588 9.75 -6.15 13.27
CA GLN A 588 9.75 -6.34 11.82
C GLN A 588 10.99 -7.10 11.35
N HIS A 589 12.18 -6.66 11.78
CA HIS A 589 13.44 -7.31 11.46
C HIS A 589 13.46 -8.77 11.93
N THR A 590 13.10 -9.02 13.19
CA THR A 590 13.04 -10.36 13.79
C THR A 590 12.07 -11.27 13.04
N LEU A 591 10.87 -10.77 12.70
CA LEU A 591 9.87 -11.53 11.95
C LEU A 591 10.41 -11.96 10.58
N PHE A 592 11.08 -11.08 9.84
CA PHE A 592 11.66 -11.44 8.54
C PHE A 592 12.82 -12.43 8.65
N LEU A 593 13.67 -12.31 9.68
CA LEU A 593 14.71 -13.30 9.96
C LEU A 593 14.10 -14.68 10.24
N ARG A 594 13.08 -14.76 11.12
CA ARG A 594 12.39 -16.01 11.42
C ARG A 594 11.65 -16.59 10.22
N TYR A 595 11.06 -15.74 9.39
CA TYR A 595 10.42 -16.17 8.17
C TYR A 595 11.43 -16.84 7.23
N ALA A 596 12.59 -16.23 7.02
CA ALA A 596 13.68 -16.78 6.21
C ALA A 596 14.17 -18.14 6.73
N GLU A 597 14.41 -18.25 8.04
CA GLU A 597 14.79 -19.52 8.68
C GLU A 597 13.76 -20.63 8.43
N LEU A 598 12.47 -20.34 8.60
CA LEU A 598 11.40 -21.34 8.49
C LEU A 598 11.11 -21.78 7.05
N VAL A 599 11.33 -20.93 6.05
CA VAL A 599 11.17 -21.33 4.65
C VAL A 599 12.42 -21.96 4.05
N GLY A 600 13.52 -22.06 4.81
CA GLY A 600 14.78 -22.62 4.35
C GLY A 600 15.50 -21.76 3.32
N GLU A 601 15.10 -20.49 3.18
CA GLU A 601 15.80 -19.51 2.38
C GLU A 601 16.82 -18.82 3.29
N HIS A 602 18.10 -19.20 3.15
CA HIS A 602 19.15 -18.40 3.75
C HIS A 602 19.08 -16.99 3.14
N PRO A 603 19.24 -15.91 3.95
CA PRO A 603 19.35 -14.57 3.41
C PRO A 603 20.36 -14.61 2.28
N ARG A 604 19.95 -14.24 1.05
CA ARG A 604 20.88 -14.19 -0.07
C ARG A 604 22.01 -13.29 0.38
N ALA A 605 23.21 -13.87 0.56
CA ALA A 605 24.34 -13.15 1.08
C ALA A 605 24.52 -11.89 0.23
N SER A 606 24.46 -10.73 0.89
CA SER A 606 25.04 -9.52 0.35
C SER A 606 26.45 -9.90 -0.10
N LEU A 607 26.72 -9.90 -1.41
CA LEU A 607 28.04 -10.05 -1.99
C LEU A 607 28.89 -8.81 -1.66
N ILE A 608 29.13 -8.58 -0.38
CA ILE A 608 30.04 -7.58 0.15
C ILE A 608 30.87 -8.28 1.21
N GLY A 609 32.10 -8.67 0.85
CA GLY A 609 33.18 -8.93 1.80
C GLY A 609 33.73 -10.36 1.86
N SER A 610 34.54 -10.72 0.85
CA SER A 610 35.87 -11.28 1.08
C SER A 610 36.87 -10.46 0.27
#